data_AF-A0A7V4AYL7-F1
#
_entry.id   AF-A0A7V4AYL7-F1
#
_cell.length_a   1.000
_cell.length_b   1.000
_cell.length_c   1.000
_cell.angle_alpha   90.00
_cell.angle_beta   90.00
_cell.angle_gamma   90.00
#
_symmetry.space_group_name_H-M   'P 1'
#
loop_
_entity.id
_entity.type
_entity.pdbx_description
1 polymer ?
#
loop_
_entity_poly.entity_id
_entity_poly.type
_entity_poly.pdbx_seq_one_letter_code
_entity_poly.pdbx_strand_id
1 'polypeptide(L)'
;MSVKIIASAAIRGAHKFVDKAEEQMKQAIDKFGAEHEVGFPNTAYYLPIIFGMLGHKVEKLKDMEPVIKRCRLLLPPPVKEKLHLPYLGQVLDAGMSTLFAQEVIESIRYLNEPNFYLQSEDVTDDNIWLGAADDVIMRKRGVEFVDGTAPGFAAIVGSAPTKEIAAEMALELQKK
;
A
#
# COMPACT_ATOMS: atom_id res chain seq x y z
N MET A 1 23.06 -0.45 12.29
CA MET A 1 22.70 0.26 11.03
C MET A 1 22.55 1.74 11.34
N SER A 2 23.18 2.65 10.60
CA SER A 2 23.11 4.10 10.89
C SER A 2 21.75 4.69 10.47
N VAL A 3 21.22 5.65 11.24
CA VAL A 3 19.99 6.41 10.89
C VAL A 3 20.07 7.00 9.49
N LYS A 4 21.26 7.44 9.07
CA LYS A 4 21.52 7.89 7.70
C LYS A 4 21.20 6.81 6.66
N ILE A 5 21.67 5.59 6.87
CA ILE A 5 21.48 4.48 5.92
C ILE A 5 19.99 4.16 5.77
N ILE A 6 19.26 4.12 6.90
CA ILE A 6 17.83 3.84 6.94
C ILE A 6 17.06 4.95 6.22
N ALA A 7 17.30 6.22 6.58
CA ALA A 7 16.64 7.37 5.96
C ALA A 7 16.93 7.46 4.45
N SER A 8 18.19 7.27 4.05
CA SER A 8 18.58 7.25 2.64
C SER A 8 17.88 6.13 1.87
N ALA A 9 17.77 4.94 2.46
CA ALA A 9 17.10 3.81 1.82
C ALA A 9 15.59 4.04 1.67
N ALA A 10 14.93 4.52 2.73
CA ALA A 10 13.51 4.83 2.72
C ALA A 10 13.16 5.90 1.68
N ILE A 11 13.89 7.02 1.68
CA ILE A 11 13.68 8.13 0.75
C ILE A 11 13.91 7.67 -0.70
N ARG A 12 14.99 6.94 -0.96
CA ARG A 12 15.26 6.40 -2.30
C ARG A 12 14.16 5.44 -2.76
N GLY A 13 13.65 4.60 -1.86
CA GLY A 13 12.51 3.72 -2.14
C GLY A 13 11.25 4.49 -2.50
N ALA A 14 10.95 5.56 -1.75
CA ALA A 14 9.80 6.42 -2.02
C ALA A 14 9.86 7.06 -3.41
N HIS A 15 11.01 7.63 -3.80
CA HIS A 15 11.21 8.15 -5.16
C HIS A 15 10.91 7.08 -6.22
N LYS A 16 11.49 5.89 -6.07
CA LYS A 16 11.28 4.78 -7.01
C LYS A 16 9.80 4.39 -7.16
N PHE A 17 9.06 4.30 -6.07
CA PHE A 17 7.65 3.90 -6.13
C PHE A 17 6.74 5.00 -6.67
N VAL A 18 7.03 6.28 -6.37
CA VAL A 18 6.29 7.40 -6.95
C VAL A 18 6.53 7.48 -8.46
N ASP A 19 7.78 7.30 -8.92
CA ASP A 19 8.10 7.22 -10.35
C ASP A 19 7.30 6.09 -11.04
N LYS A 20 7.31 4.90 -10.43
CA LYS A 20 6.58 3.73 -10.94
C LYS A 20 5.07 3.98 -11.00
N ALA A 21 4.49 4.58 -9.96
CA ALA A 21 3.06 4.86 -9.91
C ALA A 21 2.66 5.86 -11.01
N GLU A 22 3.46 6.91 -11.22
CA GLU A 22 3.24 7.88 -12.29
C GLU A 22 3.33 7.24 -13.69
N GLU A 23 4.32 6.38 -13.90
CA GLU A 23 4.48 5.64 -15.16
C GLU A 23 3.28 4.72 -15.44
N GLN A 24 2.87 3.92 -14.44
CA GLN A 24 1.73 3.01 -14.60
C GLN A 24 0.41 3.75 -14.79
N MET A 25 0.21 4.87 -14.10
CA MET A 25 -0.97 5.73 -14.28
C MET A 25 -1.06 6.24 -15.73
N LYS A 26 0.06 6.74 -16.28
CA LYS A 26 0.10 7.19 -17.69
C LYS A 26 -0.21 6.05 -18.65
N GLN A 27 0.43 4.89 -18.46
CA GLN A 27 0.16 3.70 -19.28
C GLN A 27 -1.30 3.24 -19.20
N ALA A 28 -1.92 3.30 -18.02
CA ALA A 28 -3.33 2.96 -17.84
C ALA A 28 -4.24 3.98 -18.53
N ILE A 29 -3.95 5.27 -18.43
CA ILE A 29 -4.71 6.34 -19.12
C ILE A 29 -4.60 6.16 -20.64
N ASP A 30 -3.41 5.88 -21.16
CA ASP A 30 -3.20 5.67 -22.60
C ASP A 30 -3.97 4.44 -23.11
N LYS A 31 -4.09 3.38 -22.28
CA LYS A 31 -4.74 2.12 -22.63
C LYS A 31 -6.26 2.17 -22.49
N PHE A 32 -6.78 2.74 -21.41
CA PHE A 32 -8.21 2.66 -21.03
C PHE A 32 -8.95 3.99 -21.17
N GLY A 33 -8.23 5.11 -21.27
CA GLY A 33 -8.77 6.45 -21.27
C GLY A 33 -8.90 7.06 -19.87
N ALA A 34 -8.75 8.38 -19.78
CA ALA A 34 -8.72 9.12 -18.52
C ALA A 34 -10.02 9.03 -17.69
N GLU A 35 -11.16 8.77 -18.33
CA GLU A 35 -12.47 8.66 -17.69
C GLU A 35 -12.82 7.23 -17.21
N HIS A 36 -11.94 6.25 -17.46
CA HIS A 36 -12.18 4.87 -17.04
C HIS A 36 -12.23 4.76 -15.51
N GLU A 37 -13.21 4.01 -15.01
CA GLU A 37 -13.40 3.81 -13.58
C GLU A 37 -12.29 2.95 -12.97
N VAL A 38 -11.94 3.24 -11.71
CA VAL A 38 -10.89 2.54 -10.98
C VAL A 38 -11.22 2.51 -9.50
N GLY A 39 -10.90 1.41 -8.83
CA GLY A 39 -11.17 1.25 -7.40
C GLY A 39 -10.93 -0.18 -6.92
N PHE A 40 -11.18 -0.39 -5.63
CA PHE A 40 -11.19 -1.71 -5.01
C PHE A 40 -12.61 -2.31 -4.99
N PRO A 41 -12.73 -3.64 -4.97
CA PRO A 41 -14.03 -4.29 -4.91
C PRO A 41 -14.77 -3.96 -3.61
N ASN A 42 -16.09 -3.78 -3.71
CA ASN A 42 -17.03 -3.74 -2.57
C ASN A 42 -16.63 -2.75 -1.45
N THR A 43 -16.15 -1.55 -1.80
CA THR A 43 -15.85 -0.50 -0.83
C THR A 43 -16.57 0.82 -1.14
N ALA A 44 -17.07 1.47 -0.09
CA ALA A 44 -17.62 2.83 -0.16
C ALA A 44 -16.55 3.92 0.05
N TYR A 45 -15.28 3.53 0.21
CA TYR A 45 -14.18 4.40 0.64
C TYR A 45 -13.16 4.70 -0.48
N TYR A 46 -13.53 4.52 -1.75
CA TYR A 46 -12.69 4.80 -2.92
C TYR A 46 -11.36 4.04 -2.84
N LEU A 47 -10.23 4.77 -2.82
CA LEU A 47 -8.91 4.28 -2.42
C LEU A 47 -8.69 4.67 -0.95
N PRO A 48 -8.82 3.72 0.01
CA PRO A 48 -8.98 4.04 1.43
C PRO A 48 -7.86 4.85 2.08
N ILE A 49 -6.58 4.63 1.71
CA ILE A 49 -5.45 5.37 2.30
C ILE A 49 -5.46 6.82 1.79
N ILE A 50 -5.60 7.01 0.48
CA ILE A 50 -5.70 8.33 -0.15
C ILE A 50 -6.92 9.08 0.39
N PHE A 51 -8.10 8.44 0.44
CA PHE A 51 -9.31 9.06 0.94
C PHE A 51 -9.20 9.39 2.44
N GLY A 52 -8.68 8.46 3.26
CA GLY A 52 -8.52 8.66 4.70
C GLY A 52 -7.54 9.79 5.06
N MET A 53 -6.47 9.96 4.29
CA MET A 53 -5.42 10.94 4.60
C MET A 53 -5.62 12.29 3.90
N LEU A 54 -6.24 12.32 2.73
CA LEU A 54 -6.37 13.52 1.90
C LEU A 54 -7.82 13.98 1.71
N GLY A 55 -8.82 13.15 2.01
CA GLY A 55 -10.22 13.39 1.66
C GLY A 55 -10.49 13.39 0.15
N HIS A 56 -9.49 13.00 -0.65
CA HIS A 56 -9.56 13.01 -2.11
C HIS A 56 -10.21 11.72 -2.61
N LYS A 57 -11.25 11.86 -3.42
CA LYS A 57 -11.99 10.74 -4.00
C LYS A 57 -11.35 10.37 -5.34
N VAL A 58 -10.87 9.13 -5.45
CA VAL A 58 -10.36 8.59 -6.71
C VAL A 58 -11.41 7.63 -7.25
N GLU A 59 -12.09 8.03 -8.31
CA GLU A 59 -13.13 7.23 -8.98
C GLU A 59 -12.70 6.83 -10.39
N LYS A 60 -11.87 7.67 -11.02
CA LYS A 60 -11.37 7.50 -12.38
C LYS A 60 -9.86 7.63 -12.45
N LEU A 61 -9.26 7.10 -13.52
CA LEU A 61 -7.81 7.17 -13.73
C LEU A 61 -7.26 8.60 -13.69
N LYS A 62 -7.97 9.60 -14.23
CA LYS A 62 -7.55 11.01 -14.15
C LYS A 62 -7.46 11.54 -12.71
N ASP A 63 -8.25 10.99 -11.79
CA ASP A 63 -8.29 11.46 -10.40
C ASP A 63 -7.02 11.07 -9.62
N MET A 64 -6.16 10.23 -10.21
CA MET A 64 -4.85 9.88 -9.68
C MET A 64 -3.79 10.97 -9.92
N GLU A 65 -3.95 11.86 -10.91
CA GLU A 65 -2.95 12.91 -11.18
C GLU A 65 -2.73 13.85 -9.98
N PRO A 66 -3.78 14.35 -9.30
CA PRO A 66 -3.62 15.12 -8.06
C PRO A 66 -2.91 14.33 -6.95
N VAL A 67 -3.11 13.01 -6.87
CA VAL A 67 -2.45 12.14 -5.89
C VAL A 67 -0.96 12.05 -6.18
N ILE A 68 -0.56 11.80 -7.43
CA ILE A 68 0.86 11.78 -7.83
C ILE A 68 1.51 13.14 -7.56
N LYS A 69 0.84 14.25 -7.88
CA LYS A 69 1.32 15.59 -7.56
C LYS A 69 1.53 15.78 -6.06
N ARG A 70 0.62 15.25 -5.22
CA ARG A 70 0.76 15.28 -3.76
C ARG A 70 1.95 14.46 -3.29
N CYS A 71 2.19 13.27 -3.84
CA CYS A 71 3.37 12.48 -3.55
C CYS A 71 4.66 13.26 -3.86
N ARG A 72 4.75 13.92 -5.03
CA ARG A 72 5.91 14.73 -5.41
C ARG A 72 6.19 15.88 -4.44
N LEU A 73 5.15 16.49 -3.88
CA LEU A 73 5.29 17.55 -2.87
C LEU A 73 5.77 17.03 -1.52
N LEU A 74 5.42 15.80 -1.16
CA LEU A 74 5.82 15.16 0.09
C LEU A 74 7.20 14.50 0.00
N LEU A 75 7.69 14.17 -1.20
CA LEU A 75 8.98 13.52 -1.39
C LEU A 75 10.13 14.44 -0.95
N PRO A 76 10.90 14.06 0.08
CA PRO A 76 12.08 14.81 0.47
C PRO A 76 13.21 14.63 -0.56
N PRO A 77 14.14 15.58 -0.65
CA PRO A 77 15.34 15.40 -1.47
C PRO A 77 16.21 14.25 -0.93
N PRO A 78 17.10 13.66 -1.76
CA PRO A 78 18.06 12.67 -1.29
C PRO A 78 18.89 13.18 -0.11
N VAL A 79 19.16 12.29 0.85
CA VAL A 79 19.95 12.62 2.06
C VAL A 79 21.37 13.02 1.65
N LYS A 80 21.82 14.20 2.10
CA LYS A 80 23.17 14.71 1.82
C LYS A 80 24.26 13.79 2.37
N GLU A 81 25.39 13.73 1.67
CA GLU A 81 26.51 12.88 2.09
C GLU A 81 27.22 13.41 3.35
N LYS A 82 27.49 14.73 3.38
CA LYS A 82 28.16 15.46 4.47
C LYS A 82 27.16 16.38 5.18
N LEU A 83 27.34 16.59 6.49
CA LEU A 83 26.48 17.47 7.32
C LEU A 83 24.98 17.17 7.16
N HIS A 84 24.61 15.89 7.29
CA HIS A 84 23.24 15.42 7.19
C HIS A 84 22.55 15.56 8.55
N LEU A 85 21.33 16.08 8.54
CA LEU A 85 20.43 16.09 9.69
C LEU A 85 19.21 15.24 9.28
N PRO A 86 19.27 13.91 9.39
CA PRO A 86 18.16 13.06 8.99
C PRO A 86 17.00 13.33 9.93
N TYR A 87 16.00 14.07 9.44
CA TYR A 87 14.82 14.43 10.20
C TYR A 87 13.78 13.34 10.08
N LEU A 88 13.27 12.85 11.22
CA LEU A 88 12.24 11.81 11.27
C LEU A 88 11.02 12.19 10.40
N GLY A 89 10.59 13.46 10.41
CA GLY A 89 9.47 13.91 9.60
C GLY A 89 9.67 13.71 8.10
N GLN A 90 10.86 13.97 7.55
CA GLN A 90 11.12 13.74 6.12
C GLN A 90 11.01 12.25 5.76
N VAL A 91 11.46 11.37 6.65
CA VAL A 91 11.34 9.93 6.44
C VAL A 91 9.89 9.48 6.52
N LEU A 92 9.09 10.08 7.43
CA LEU A 92 7.65 9.82 7.53
C LEU A 92 6.89 10.33 6.29
N ASP A 93 7.23 11.50 5.76
CA ASP A 93 6.64 12.05 4.53
C ASP A 93 6.95 11.16 3.31
N ALA A 94 8.18 10.64 3.23
CA ALA A 94 8.56 9.64 2.22
C ALA A 94 7.77 8.33 2.37
N GLY A 95 7.54 7.88 3.61
CA GLY A 95 6.68 6.74 3.91
C GLY A 95 5.24 6.97 3.43
N MET A 96 4.66 8.12 3.74
CA MET A 96 3.31 8.49 3.31
C MET A 96 3.17 8.54 1.78
N SER A 97 4.15 9.14 1.11
CA SER A 97 4.22 9.18 -0.37
C SER A 97 4.27 7.77 -0.96
N THR A 98 4.97 6.85 -0.29
CA THR A 98 5.05 5.45 -0.71
C THR A 98 3.71 4.75 -0.57
N LEU A 99 2.97 4.97 0.53
CA LEU A 99 1.64 4.38 0.72
C LEU A 99 0.66 4.83 -0.38
N PHE A 100 0.61 6.12 -0.68
CA PHE A 100 -0.22 6.65 -1.78
C PHE A 100 0.18 6.08 -3.13
N ALA A 101 1.49 6.01 -3.42
CA ALA A 101 1.98 5.44 -4.68
C ALA A 101 1.65 3.95 -4.82
N GLN A 102 1.76 3.17 -3.73
CA GLN A 102 1.41 1.75 -3.74
C GLN A 102 -0.08 1.54 -3.93
N GLU A 103 -0.94 2.35 -3.31
CA GLU A 103 -2.38 2.24 -3.50
C GLU A 103 -2.81 2.56 -4.95
N VAL A 104 -2.16 3.54 -5.59
CA VAL A 104 -2.33 3.81 -7.03
C VAL A 104 -1.91 2.60 -7.86
N ILE A 105 -0.70 2.07 -7.65
CA ILE A 105 -0.18 0.88 -8.35
C ILE A 105 -1.13 -0.31 -8.20
N GLU A 106 -1.62 -0.53 -6.99
CA GLU A 106 -2.48 -1.66 -6.66
C GLU A 106 -3.83 -1.54 -7.36
N SER A 107 -4.47 -0.37 -7.31
CA SER A 107 -5.74 -0.13 -8.02
C SER A 107 -5.62 -0.32 -9.55
N ILE A 108 -4.46 0.02 -10.13
CA ILE A 108 -4.16 -0.23 -11.55
C ILE A 108 -3.95 -1.73 -11.83
N ARG A 109 -3.41 -2.50 -10.87
CA ARG A 109 -3.33 -3.97 -10.98
C ARG A 109 -4.73 -4.58 -11.02
N TYR A 110 -5.66 -4.15 -10.17
CA TYR A 110 -7.06 -4.62 -10.22
C TYR A 110 -7.67 -4.42 -11.61
N LEU A 111 -7.34 -3.31 -12.26
CA LEU A 111 -7.79 -3.03 -13.62
C LEU A 111 -7.10 -3.90 -14.69
N ASN A 112 -5.79 -4.11 -14.58
CA ASN A 112 -5.02 -4.86 -15.58
C ASN A 112 -5.11 -6.39 -15.43
N GLU A 113 -5.27 -6.87 -14.20
CA GLU A 113 -5.24 -8.28 -13.81
C GLU A 113 -6.44 -8.62 -12.90
N PRO A 114 -7.70 -8.52 -13.39
CA PRO A 114 -8.90 -8.58 -12.55
C PRO A 114 -9.09 -9.91 -11.81
N ASN A 115 -8.48 -11.00 -12.31
CA ASN A 115 -8.57 -12.34 -11.72
C ASN A 115 -7.35 -12.71 -10.86
N PHE A 116 -6.45 -11.77 -10.55
CA PHE A 116 -5.26 -12.05 -9.77
C PHE A 116 -5.60 -12.36 -8.30
N TYR A 117 -6.59 -11.66 -7.72
CA TYR A 117 -7.01 -11.78 -6.33
C TYR A 117 -8.33 -12.51 -6.18
N LEU A 118 -8.49 -13.26 -5.08
CA LEU A 118 -9.72 -14.00 -4.76
C LEU A 118 -10.87 -13.13 -4.24
N GLN A 119 -10.58 -11.96 -3.65
CA GLN A 119 -11.60 -11.09 -3.04
C GLN A 119 -12.47 -11.84 -2.00
N SER A 120 -11.82 -12.65 -1.17
CA SER A 120 -12.40 -13.61 -0.23
C SER A 120 -11.63 -13.61 1.09
N GLU A 121 -12.23 -14.12 2.18
CA GLU A 121 -11.50 -14.37 3.44
C GLU A 121 -10.65 -15.66 3.37
N ASP A 122 -11.09 -16.63 2.56
CA ASP A 122 -10.47 -17.94 2.45
C ASP A 122 -9.66 -18.07 1.16
N VAL A 123 -8.53 -18.78 1.26
CA VAL A 123 -7.69 -19.15 0.13
C VAL A 123 -8.26 -20.37 -0.60
N THR A 124 -7.78 -20.61 -1.83
CA THR A 124 -8.12 -21.80 -2.63
C THR A 124 -6.85 -22.61 -2.90
N ASP A 125 -7.01 -23.85 -3.38
CA ASP A 125 -5.87 -24.70 -3.77
C ASP A 125 -5.01 -24.05 -4.87
N ASP A 126 -5.62 -23.25 -5.74
CA ASP A 126 -4.98 -22.64 -6.90
C ASP A 126 -4.55 -21.17 -6.69
N ASN A 127 -5.03 -20.49 -5.63
CA ASN A 127 -4.73 -19.09 -5.36
C ASN A 127 -4.72 -18.78 -3.86
N ILE A 128 -3.64 -18.13 -3.40
CA ILE A 128 -3.44 -17.70 -2.01
C ILE A 128 -3.53 -16.18 -1.81
N TRP A 129 -3.72 -15.42 -2.89
CA TRP A 129 -3.74 -13.95 -2.84
C TRP A 129 -5.16 -13.43 -2.67
N LEU A 130 -5.45 -12.86 -1.50
CA LEU A 130 -6.78 -12.35 -1.16
C LEU A 130 -7.06 -10.96 -1.74
N GLY A 131 -6.04 -10.11 -1.79
CA GLY A 131 -6.15 -8.74 -2.30
C GLY A 131 -6.61 -7.74 -1.24
N ALA A 132 -7.31 -6.69 -1.68
CA ALA A 132 -7.90 -5.67 -0.84
C ALA A 132 -9.11 -6.28 -0.14
N ALA A 133 -9.12 -6.23 1.19
CA ALA A 133 -10.27 -6.67 1.97
C ALA A 133 -11.41 -5.65 1.84
N ASP A 134 -12.60 -6.15 1.55
CA ASP A 134 -13.78 -5.32 1.36
C ASP A 134 -14.39 -4.83 2.69
N ASP A 135 -15.39 -3.95 2.59
CA ASP A 135 -16.04 -3.34 3.74
C ASP A 135 -16.82 -4.36 4.61
N VAL A 136 -17.19 -5.53 4.07
CA VAL A 136 -17.88 -6.58 4.83
C VAL A 136 -16.87 -7.30 5.72
N ILE A 137 -15.71 -7.69 5.16
CA ILE A 137 -14.62 -8.32 5.89
C ILE A 137 -14.10 -7.38 6.96
N MET A 138 -13.86 -6.11 6.61
CA MET A 138 -13.38 -5.09 7.55
C MET A 138 -14.34 -4.87 8.72
N ARG A 139 -15.66 -4.86 8.47
CA ARG A 139 -16.66 -4.73 9.55
C ARG A 139 -16.70 -5.94 10.45
N LYS A 140 -16.65 -7.15 9.90
CA LYS A 140 -16.65 -8.40 10.67
C LYS A 140 -15.42 -8.50 11.58
N ARG A 141 -14.22 -8.29 11.03
CA ARG A 141 -12.96 -8.33 11.77
C ARG A 141 -12.78 -7.13 12.70
N GLY A 142 -13.36 -5.98 12.36
CA GLY A 142 -13.34 -4.79 13.19
C GLY A 142 -13.95 -4.99 14.58
N VAL A 143 -14.98 -5.84 14.71
CA VAL A 143 -15.58 -6.16 16.02
C VAL A 143 -14.58 -6.85 16.94
N GLU A 144 -13.78 -7.77 16.40
CA GLU A 144 -12.76 -8.54 17.15
C GLU A 144 -11.68 -7.64 17.77
N PHE A 145 -11.38 -6.50 17.13
CA PHE A 145 -10.44 -5.51 17.65
C PHE A 145 -11.05 -4.60 18.72
N VAL A 146 -12.37 -4.35 18.65
CA VAL A 146 -13.06 -3.47 19.60
C VAL A 146 -13.41 -4.21 20.89
N ASP A 147 -13.79 -5.48 20.79
CA ASP A 147 -14.11 -6.31 21.96
C ASP A 147 -12.87 -6.94 22.63
N GLY A 148 -11.69 -6.79 22.02
CA GLY A 148 -10.41 -7.23 22.53
C GLY A 148 -10.15 -8.73 22.38
N THR A 149 -10.96 -9.44 21.59
CA THR A 149 -10.72 -10.85 21.26
C THR A 149 -9.51 -11.03 20.37
N ALA A 150 -9.18 -10.04 19.53
CA ALA A 150 -7.93 -9.96 18.80
C ALA A 150 -7.02 -8.89 19.43
N PRO A 151 -5.83 -9.25 19.97
CA PRO A 151 -4.94 -8.29 20.63
C PRO A 151 -4.26 -7.31 19.65
N GLY A 152 -4.28 -7.62 18.36
CA GLY A 152 -3.66 -6.82 17.30
C GLY A 152 -3.57 -7.60 15.99
N PHE A 153 -2.89 -7.03 14.99
CA PHE A 153 -2.60 -7.70 13.72
C PHE A 153 -1.10 -7.77 13.47
N ALA A 154 -0.66 -8.82 12.79
CA ALA A 154 0.74 -9.01 12.39
C ALA A 154 0.89 -8.86 10.88
N ALA A 155 1.46 -7.74 10.43
CA ALA A 155 1.83 -7.56 9.02
C ALA A 155 3.24 -8.14 8.77
N ILE A 156 3.30 -9.33 8.17
CA ILE A 156 4.56 -10.04 7.87
C ILE A 156 4.91 -9.82 6.40
N VAL A 157 6.07 -9.22 6.12
CA VAL A 157 6.56 -8.95 4.77
C VAL A 157 7.99 -9.47 4.62
N GLY A 158 8.26 -10.15 3.52
CA GLY A 158 9.59 -10.68 3.18
C GLY A 158 9.60 -12.20 3.09
N SER A 159 10.78 -12.79 3.29
CA SER A 159 10.97 -14.24 3.29
C SER A 159 11.74 -14.64 4.54
N ALA A 160 11.24 -15.66 5.24
CA ALA A 160 12.00 -16.33 6.28
C ALA A 160 13.17 -17.14 5.66
N PRO A 161 14.20 -17.49 6.45
CA PRO A 161 15.29 -18.34 5.97
C PRO A 161 14.83 -19.74 5.54
N THR A 162 13.82 -20.30 6.21
CA THR A 162 13.21 -21.59 5.85
C THR A 162 11.69 -21.56 6.04
N LYS A 163 10.99 -22.52 5.42
CA LYS A 163 9.52 -22.64 5.53
C LYS A 163 9.08 -23.03 6.94
N GLU A 164 9.89 -23.80 7.66
CA GLU A 164 9.62 -24.24 9.03
C GLU A 164 9.61 -23.05 9.99
N ILE A 165 10.59 -22.16 9.85
CA ILE A 165 10.66 -20.92 10.63
C ILE A 165 9.46 -20.03 10.33
N ALA A 166 9.07 -19.87 9.06
CA ALA A 166 7.88 -19.09 8.70
C ALA A 166 6.61 -19.67 9.34
N ALA A 167 6.42 -20.99 9.28
CA ALA A 167 5.26 -21.67 9.84
C ALA A 167 5.22 -21.57 11.37
N GLU A 168 6.35 -21.74 12.04
CA GLU A 168 6.47 -21.62 13.50
C GLU A 168 6.11 -20.20 13.96
N MET A 169 6.66 -19.16 13.31
CA MET A 169 6.35 -17.77 13.62
C MET A 169 4.87 -17.44 13.40
N ALA A 170 4.28 -17.89 12.29
CA ALA A 170 2.87 -17.66 12.00
C ALA A 170 1.96 -18.34 13.02
N LEU A 171 2.27 -19.58 13.40
CA LEU A 171 1.51 -20.34 14.40
C LEU A 171 1.64 -19.73 15.80
N GLU A 172 2.80 -19.20 16.16
CA GLU A 172 2.98 -18.50 17.44
C GLU A 172 2.10 -17.24 17.51
N LEU A 173 2.06 -16.45 16.43
CA LEU A 173 1.23 -15.25 16.35
C LEU A 173 -0.26 -15.57 16.36
N GLN A 174 -0.69 -16.65 15.70
CA GLN A 174 -2.09 -17.08 15.67
C GLN A 174 -2.62 -17.52 17.04
N LYS A 175 -1.74 -17.99 17.93
CA LYS A 175 -2.10 -18.47 19.27
C LYS A 175 -2.21 -17.35 20.32
N LYS A 176 -1.81 -16.13 19.97
CA LYS A 176 -1.86 -14.96 20.86
C LYS A 176 -3.15 -14.18 20.63
#